data_AF-A0A9D8K7U7-F1
#
_entry.id   AF-A0A9D8K7U7-F1
#
_cell.length_a   1.000
_cell.length_b   1.000
_cell.length_c   1.000
_cell.angle_alpha   90.00
_cell.angle_beta   90.00
_cell.angle_gamma   90.00
#
_symmetry.space_group_name_H-M   'P 1'
#
loop_
_entity.id
_entity.type
_entity.pdbx_description
1 polymer ?
#
loop_
_entity_poly.entity_id
_entity_poly.type
_entity_poly.pdbx_seq_one_letter_code
_entity_poly.pdbx_strand_id
1 'polypeptide(L)'
;MRGEGLREDGLAEGEAPVFVYGTLKRGQPNHARLQGARWLGEAWLEGACLYDLGPFPMAIAAEGRVAGELYAVDLETLPALDAFEGCPRLYQRHWLPLADGRQAWVYLGQRRQVRHSPRLVAGTWPARGLKGLQALPWLLALGWWGAVQAAGFDTLAACQAWRQSRGLARLELANSIGAAHALTKRHPFQDSTAEKPLALYDPGDIARACGRP
;
A
#
# COMPACT_ATOMS: atom_id res chain seq x y z
N MET A 1 10.82 -41.62 0.42
CA MET A 1 10.27 -40.31 0.80
C MET A 1 11.43 -39.33 0.76
N ARG A 2 11.53 -38.50 -0.29
CA ARG A 2 12.59 -37.48 -0.41
C ARG A 2 12.21 -36.35 0.54
N GLY A 3 13.09 -36.04 1.49
CA GLY A 3 12.93 -34.86 2.33
C GLY A 3 12.86 -33.63 1.43
N GLU A 4 11.88 -32.77 1.66
CA GLU A 4 11.77 -31.49 1.00
C GLU A 4 13.02 -30.69 1.41
N GLY A 5 13.98 -30.63 0.48
CA GLY A 5 15.30 -30.06 0.74
C GLY A 5 15.20 -28.55 0.82
N LEU A 6 15.32 -28.00 2.02
CA LEU A 6 15.52 -26.57 2.20
C LEU A 6 16.85 -26.17 1.55
N ARG A 7 16.82 -25.07 0.80
CA ARG A 7 17.97 -24.39 0.23
C ARG A 7 18.83 -23.75 1.33
N GLU A 8 20.06 -23.35 1.00
CA GLU A 8 20.97 -22.68 1.95
C GLU A 8 20.39 -21.38 2.55
N ASP A 9 19.44 -20.75 1.84
CA ASP A 9 18.71 -19.55 2.27
C ASP A 9 17.48 -19.86 3.17
N GLY A 10 17.22 -21.14 3.50
CA GLY A 10 16.10 -21.57 4.34
C GLY A 10 14.74 -21.62 3.65
N LEU A 11 14.72 -21.52 2.31
CA LEU A 11 13.54 -21.65 1.47
C LEU A 11 13.41 -23.07 0.92
N ALA A 12 12.18 -23.55 0.73
CA ALA A 12 11.93 -24.78 -0.01
C ALA A 12 12.17 -24.57 -1.51
N GLU A 13 12.36 -25.67 -2.24
CA GLU A 13 12.33 -25.65 -3.70
C GLU A 13 10.96 -25.18 -4.17
N GLY A 14 10.91 -24.19 -5.06
CA GLY A 14 9.66 -23.59 -5.52
C GLY A 14 9.12 -22.44 -4.66
N GLU A 15 9.83 -22.03 -3.60
CA GLU A 15 9.53 -20.81 -2.84
C GLU A 15 10.41 -19.63 -3.28
N ALA A 16 9.89 -18.42 -3.10
CA ALA A 16 10.61 -17.16 -3.26
C ALA A 16 10.36 -16.24 -2.05
N PRO A 17 11.37 -15.51 -1.56
CA PRO A 17 11.20 -14.59 -0.45
C PRO A 17 10.64 -13.25 -0.95
N VAL A 18 9.59 -12.75 -0.31
CA VAL A 18 8.94 -11.47 -0.61
C VAL A 18 8.87 -10.61 0.65
N PHE A 19 9.43 -9.41 0.57
CA PHE A 19 9.37 -8.41 1.63
C PHE A 19 8.19 -7.47 1.40
N VAL A 20 7.27 -7.44 2.37
CA VAL A 20 6.08 -6.59 2.34
C VAL A 20 6.13 -5.54 3.44
N TYR A 21 5.86 -4.29 3.07
CA TYR A 21 5.94 -3.15 4.00
C TYR A 21 4.60 -2.40 4.16
N GLY A 22 3.57 -2.80 3.41
CA GLY A 22 2.31 -2.08 3.31
C GLY A 22 1.08 -2.92 3.61
N THR A 23 0.07 -2.85 2.75
CA THR A 23 -1.26 -3.45 3.00
C THR A 23 -1.30 -4.98 2.94
N LEU A 24 -0.22 -5.63 2.49
CA LEU A 24 -0.04 -7.09 2.52
C LEU A 24 0.43 -7.62 3.89
N LYS A 25 0.92 -6.74 4.78
CA LYS A 25 1.37 -7.12 6.13
C LYS A 25 0.25 -7.79 6.95
N ARG A 26 0.63 -8.58 7.95
CA ARG A 26 -0.32 -9.20 8.89
C ARG A 26 -1.22 -8.15 9.55
N GLY A 27 -2.52 -8.43 9.60
CA GLY A 27 -3.53 -7.52 10.14
C GLY A 27 -3.87 -6.32 9.23
N GLN A 28 -3.33 -6.26 8.01
CA GLN A 28 -3.71 -5.28 7.00
C GLN A 28 -4.73 -5.86 6.01
N PRO A 29 -5.51 -5.00 5.31
CA PRO A 29 -6.66 -5.44 4.51
C PRO A 29 -6.36 -6.43 3.38
N ASN A 30 -5.12 -6.50 2.88
CA ASN A 30 -4.77 -7.36 1.75
C ASN A 30 -3.97 -8.62 2.15
N HIS A 31 -3.78 -8.87 3.44
CA HIS A 31 -2.98 -9.99 3.94
C HIS A 31 -3.44 -11.37 3.42
N ALA A 32 -4.74 -11.54 3.16
CA ALA A 32 -5.28 -12.79 2.61
C ALA A 32 -4.65 -13.22 1.27
N ARG A 33 -3.95 -12.32 0.55
CA ARG A 33 -3.21 -12.68 -0.67
C ARG A 33 -1.90 -13.43 -0.40
N LEU A 34 -1.43 -13.41 0.84
CA LEU A 34 -0.31 -14.22 1.31
C LEU A 34 -0.81 -15.48 2.03
N GLN A 35 -2.07 -15.88 1.82
CA GLN A 35 -2.58 -17.12 2.41
C GLN A 35 -1.76 -18.31 1.90
N GLY A 36 -1.26 -19.14 2.83
CA GLY A 36 -0.37 -20.26 2.53
C GLY A 36 1.12 -19.88 2.54
N ALA A 37 1.46 -18.59 2.45
CA ALA A 37 2.85 -18.14 2.54
C ALA A 37 3.41 -18.34 3.95
N ARG A 38 4.66 -18.79 4.03
CA ARG A 38 5.34 -19.06 5.30
C ARG A 38 5.99 -17.80 5.83
N TRP A 39 5.71 -17.46 7.08
CA TRP A 39 6.31 -16.33 7.78
C TRP A 39 7.81 -16.56 8.05
N LEU A 40 8.66 -15.62 7.62
CA LEU A 40 10.11 -15.68 7.82
C LEU A 40 10.63 -14.64 8.83
N GLY A 41 9.77 -13.77 9.35
CA GLY A 41 10.13 -12.78 10.37
C GLY A 41 9.88 -11.33 9.94
N GLU A 42 10.02 -10.44 10.90
CA GLU A 42 10.13 -9.01 10.62
C GLU A 42 11.50 -8.71 9.99
N ALA A 43 11.58 -7.66 9.17
CA ALA A 43 12.81 -7.24 8.54
C ALA A 43 12.81 -5.74 8.23
N TRP A 44 13.98 -5.22 7.87
CA TRP A 44 14.16 -3.84 7.41
C TRP A 44 14.76 -3.81 6.02
N LEU A 45 14.28 -2.88 5.19
CA LEU A 45 14.86 -2.55 3.91
C LEU A 45 15.59 -1.21 4.03
N GLU A 46 16.90 -1.22 3.80
CA GLU A 46 17.74 -0.02 3.73
C GLU A 46 17.70 0.59 2.32
N GLY A 47 18.02 1.88 2.20
CA GLY A 47 18.03 2.59 0.92
C GLY A 47 16.64 2.84 0.34
N ALA A 48 15.60 2.82 1.18
CA ALA A 48 14.23 3.14 0.78
C ALA A 48 13.55 4.13 1.73
N CYS A 49 12.68 4.97 1.17
CA CYS A 49 11.79 5.85 1.93
C CYS A 49 10.33 5.49 1.68
N LEU A 50 9.53 5.51 2.74
CA LEU A 50 8.11 5.21 2.70
C LEU A 50 7.27 6.49 2.64
N TYR A 51 6.26 6.50 1.78
CA TYR A 51 5.33 7.61 1.60
C TYR A 51 3.89 7.14 1.76
N ASP A 52 3.05 8.01 2.31
CA ASP A 52 1.62 7.78 2.49
C ASP A 52 0.84 8.26 1.26
N LEU A 53 0.21 7.33 0.52
CA LEU A 53 -0.66 7.67 -0.62
C LEU A 53 -2.13 7.74 -0.20
N GLY A 54 -2.42 7.65 1.10
CA GLY A 54 -3.75 7.62 1.69
C GLY A 54 -4.13 6.20 2.11
N PRO A 55 -4.63 5.35 1.20
CA PRO A 55 -5.12 4.03 1.59
C PRO A 55 -4.06 2.92 1.50
N PHE A 56 -2.88 3.21 0.96
CA PHE A 56 -1.72 2.31 0.98
C PHE A 56 -0.42 3.13 0.95
N PRO A 57 0.72 2.55 1.37
CA PRO A 57 1.99 3.23 1.30
C PRO A 57 2.75 2.87 0.01
N MET A 58 3.71 3.71 -0.38
CA MET A 58 4.65 3.42 -1.45
C MET A 58 6.08 3.63 -0.97
N ALA A 59 6.91 2.59 -1.08
CA ALA A 59 8.35 2.74 -0.89
C ALA A 59 8.99 3.13 -2.23
N ILE A 60 9.96 4.05 -2.18
CA ILE A 60 10.83 4.38 -3.32
C ILE A 60 12.29 4.25 -2.89
N ALA A 61 13.20 3.98 -3.84
CA ALA A 61 14.63 4.04 -3.59
C ALA A 61 15.05 5.48 -3.21
N ALA A 62 15.57 5.63 -1.99
CA ALA A 62 16.02 6.90 -1.40
C ALA A 62 16.67 6.63 -0.03
N GLU A 63 17.58 7.49 0.41
CA GLU A 63 18.27 7.33 1.69
C GLU A 63 17.31 7.33 2.89
N GLY A 64 17.17 6.17 3.52
CA GLY A 64 16.24 5.88 4.59
C GLY A 64 16.09 4.37 4.80
N ARG A 65 15.16 4.01 5.68
CA ARG A 65 14.83 2.62 5.99
C ARG A 65 13.33 2.39 6.06
N VAL A 66 12.88 1.19 5.72
CA VAL A 66 11.48 0.78 5.75
C VAL A 66 11.33 -0.52 6.55
N ALA A 67 10.43 -0.53 7.53
CA ALA A 67 10.09 -1.72 8.30
C ALA A 67 9.04 -2.55 7.56
N GLY A 68 9.22 -3.86 7.56
CA GLY A 68 8.27 -4.77 6.93
C GLY A 68 8.37 -6.18 7.48
N GLU A 69 7.82 -7.08 6.70
CA GLU A 69 7.62 -8.48 7.01
C GLU A 69 8.13 -9.30 5.83
N LEU A 70 8.81 -10.41 6.13
CA LEU A 70 9.35 -11.32 5.11
C LEU A 70 8.53 -12.60 5.09
N TYR A 71 8.15 -13.03 3.89
CA TYR A 71 7.40 -14.26 3.66
C TYR A 71 8.08 -15.11 2.58
N ALA A 72 8.06 -16.43 2.72
CA ALA A 72 8.29 -17.35 1.61
C ALA A 72 6.94 -17.57 0.91
N VAL A 73 6.88 -17.27 -0.39
CA VAL A 73 5.70 -17.49 -1.22
C VAL A 73 6.03 -18.50 -2.29
N ASP A 74 5.07 -19.33 -2.68
CA ASP A 74 5.25 -20.23 -3.82
C ASP A 74 5.47 -19.41 -5.11
N LEU A 75 6.27 -19.92 -6.03
CA LEU A 75 6.56 -19.26 -7.31
C LEU A 75 5.29 -18.98 -8.13
N GLU A 76 4.23 -19.79 -7.95
CA GLU A 76 2.92 -19.58 -8.60
C GLU A 76 2.15 -18.38 -8.01
N THR A 77 2.46 -17.97 -6.78
CA THR A 77 1.83 -16.80 -6.12
C THR A 77 2.42 -15.49 -6.64
N LEU A 78 3.67 -15.48 -7.09
CA LEU A 78 4.37 -14.27 -7.55
C LEU A 78 3.66 -13.54 -8.70
N PRO A 79 3.17 -14.20 -9.77
CA PRO A 79 2.38 -13.53 -10.81
C PRO A 79 1.07 -12.91 -10.29
N ALA A 80 0.41 -13.55 -9.32
CA ALA A 80 -0.81 -13.02 -8.72
C ALA A 80 -0.52 -11.76 -7.88
N LEU A 81 0.61 -11.72 -7.18
CA LEU A 81 1.10 -10.53 -6.49
C LEU A 81 1.50 -9.43 -7.49
N ASP A 82 2.18 -9.77 -8.59
CA ASP A 82 2.52 -8.81 -9.65
C ASP A 82 1.28 -8.15 -10.24
N ALA A 83 0.26 -8.95 -10.57
CA ALA A 83 -1.00 -8.43 -11.08
C ALA A 83 -1.72 -7.55 -10.04
N PHE A 84 -1.67 -7.91 -8.76
CA PHE A 84 -2.28 -7.15 -7.68
C PHE A 84 -1.58 -5.81 -7.43
N GLU A 85 -0.25 -5.80 -7.38
CA GLU A 85 0.57 -4.60 -7.23
C GLU A 85 0.65 -3.79 -8.53
N GLY A 86 0.05 -4.25 -9.63
CA GLY A 86 0.10 -3.55 -10.92
C GLY A 86 1.51 -3.47 -11.50
N CYS A 87 2.34 -4.49 -11.27
CA CYS A 87 3.70 -4.61 -11.80
C CYS A 87 3.69 -4.88 -13.32
N PRO A 88 4.60 -4.27 -14.12
CA PRO A 88 5.66 -3.33 -13.75
C PRO A 88 5.23 -1.84 -13.82
N ARG A 89 3.93 -1.55 -13.81
CA ARG A 89 3.37 -0.22 -14.06
C ARG A 89 3.34 0.67 -12.82
N LEU A 90 2.60 0.26 -11.78
CA LEU A 90 2.44 1.01 -10.53
C LEU A 90 3.65 0.81 -9.61
N TYR A 91 4.05 -0.44 -9.44
CA TYR A 91 5.30 -0.83 -8.79
C TYR A 91 6.19 -1.58 -9.78
N GLN A 92 7.48 -1.62 -9.49
CA GLN A 92 8.43 -2.54 -10.10
C GLN A 92 8.94 -3.49 -9.03
N ARG A 93 9.09 -4.78 -9.39
CA ARG A 93 9.64 -5.77 -8.48
C ARG A 93 11.16 -5.80 -8.60
N HIS A 94 11.85 -5.61 -7.49
CA HIS A 94 13.31 -5.59 -7.39
C HIS A 94 13.81 -6.70 -6.47
N TRP A 95 14.92 -7.34 -6.83
CA TRP A 95 15.63 -8.26 -5.96
C TRP A 95 16.63 -7.47 -5.13
N LEU A 96 16.39 -7.31 -3.83
CA LEU A 96 17.14 -6.41 -2.96
C LEU A 96 17.55 -7.07 -1.64
N PRO A 97 18.71 -6.67 -1.09
CA PRO A 97 19.13 -7.11 0.23
C PRO A 97 18.35 -6.38 1.31
N LEU A 98 17.96 -7.13 2.33
CA LEU A 98 17.43 -6.63 3.59
C LEU A 98 18.60 -6.30 4.54
N ALA A 99 18.31 -5.52 5.58
CA ALA A 99 19.31 -5.06 6.55
C ALA A 99 20.04 -6.22 7.28
N ASP A 100 19.39 -7.38 7.38
CA ASP A 100 19.95 -8.59 8.01
C ASP A 100 20.69 -9.51 7.03
N GLY A 101 20.90 -9.07 5.79
CA GLY A 101 21.63 -9.80 4.75
C GLY A 101 20.79 -10.78 3.93
N ARG A 102 19.52 -11.05 4.31
CA ARG A 102 18.62 -11.85 3.48
C ARG A 102 18.28 -11.11 2.20
N GLN A 103 18.02 -11.83 1.12
CA GLN A 103 17.57 -11.27 -0.15
C GLN A 103 16.06 -11.48 -0.31
N ALA A 104 15.36 -10.50 -0.88
CA ALA A 104 13.93 -10.59 -1.11
C ALA A 104 13.48 -9.84 -2.36
N TRP A 105 12.37 -10.29 -2.93
CA TRP A 105 11.59 -9.49 -3.86
C TRP A 105 10.90 -8.36 -3.10
N VAL A 106 11.05 -7.15 -3.62
CA VAL A 106 10.47 -5.91 -3.08
C VAL A 106 9.75 -5.16 -4.20
N TYR A 107 8.50 -4.76 -3.95
CA TYR A 107 7.78 -3.87 -4.86
C TYR A 107 8.12 -2.41 -4.55
N LEU A 108 8.75 -1.68 -5.46
CA LEU A 108 9.09 -0.26 -5.30
C LEU A 108 8.36 0.60 -6.34
N GLY A 109 7.90 1.77 -5.90
CA GLY A 109 7.42 2.81 -6.79
C GLY A 109 8.56 3.70 -7.31
N GLN A 110 8.20 4.81 -7.93
CA GLN A 110 9.13 5.75 -8.55
C GLN A 110 8.98 7.14 -7.93
N ARG A 111 10.07 7.91 -7.90
CA ARG A 111 10.12 9.24 -7.26
C ARG A 111 9.02 10.20 -7.73
N ARG A 112 8.59 10.11 -8.99
CA ARG A 112 7.50 10.95 -9.52
C ARG A 112 6.14 10.68 -8.87
N GLN A 113 5.88 9.47 -8.40
CA GLN A 113 4.58 9.05 -7.84
C GLN A 113 4.35 9.55 -6.41
N VAL A 114 5.41 9.98 -5.72
CA VAL A 114 5.36 10.36 -4.29
C VAL A 114 5.70 11.84 -4.03
N ARG A 115 5.89 12.67 -5.06
CA ARG A 115 6.39 14.06 -4.94
C ARG A 115 5.58 14.95 -3.99
N HIS A 116 4.31 14.64 -3.82
CA HIS A 116 3.36 15.41 -3.01
C HIS A 116 2.73 14.57 -1.90
N SER A 117 3.24 13.35 -1.70
CA SER A 117 2.80 12.46 -0.63
C SER A 117 3.59 12.76 0.65
N PRO A 118 2.95 12.74 1.83
CA PRO A 118 3.67 12.82 3.09
C PRO A 118 4.67 11.67 3.23
N ARG A 119 5.92 11.98 3.60
CA ARG A 119 6.92 10.97 3.94
C ARG A 119 6.60 10.41 5.33
N LEU A 120 6.54 9.09 5.45
CA LEU A 120 6.48 8.38 6.71
C LEU A 120 7.90 8.26 7.28
N VAL A 121 8.33 9.26 8.05
CA VAL A 121 9.72 9.39 8.55
C VAL A 121 10.18 8.15 9.32
N ALA A 122 9.29 7.51 10.09
CA ALA A 122 9.60 6.29 10.82
C ALA A 122 9.81 5.05 9.92
N GLY A 123 9.43 5.13 8.64
CA GLY A 123 9.53 4.00 7.71
C GLY A 123 8.53 2.88 7.97
N THR A 124 7.46 3.13 8.71
CA THR A 124 6.50 2.10 9.15
C THR A 124 5.09 2.37 8.61
N TRP A 125 4.43 1.32 8.13
CA TRP A 125 2.99 1.33 7.82
C TRP A 125 2.19 0.35 8.71
N PRO A 126 0.98 0.73 9.16
CA PRO A 126 0.43 2.07 9.13
C PRO A 126 1.29 3.01 9.99
N ALA A 127 1.25 4.31 9.72
CA ALA A 127 1.92 5.29 10.56
C ALA A 127 1.38 5.17 11.99
N ARG A 128 2.19 4.71 12.94
CA ARG A 128 1.82 4.76 14.36
C ARG A 128 2.03 6.20 14.85
N GLY A 129 0.99 7.00 14.76
CA GLY A 129 0.92 8.38 15.25
C GLY A 129 -0.54 8.80 15.40
N LEU A 130 -0.99 8.98 16.65
CA LEU A 130 -2.26 9.55 17.12
C LEU A 130 -3.39 9.70 16.07
N LYS A 131 -4.10 8.61 15.72
CA LYS A 131 -5.51 8.71 15.26
C LYS A 131 -6.45 9.07 16.42
N GLY A 132 -6.06 10.06 17.23
CA GLY A 132 -6.65 10.32 18.55
C GLY A 132 -6.38 11.72 19.13
N LEU A 133 -6.09 12.72 18.30
CA LEU A 133 -6.36 14.12 18.64
C LEU A 133 -7.22 14.73 17.52
N GLN A 134 -8.44 14.19 17.37
CA GLN A 134 -9.53 15.04 16.90
C GLN A 134 -9.83 15.99 18.05
N ALA A 135 -9.68 17.29 17.79
CA ALA A 135 -10.31 18.41 18.47
C ALA A 135 -10.45 18.33 20.02
N LEU A 136 -9.85 19.27 20.73
CA LEU A 136 -10.39 19.68 22.03
C LEU A 136 -11.55 20.66 21.78
N PRO A 137 -12.82 20.24 21.88
CA PRO A 137 -13.87 21.12 22.35
C PRO A 137 -14.52 20.52 23.61
N TRP A 138 -14.18 21.10 24.76
CA TRP A 138 -15.03 21.33 25.96
C TRP A 138 -16.10 20.31 26.45
N LEU A 139 -16.17 19.06 26.00
CA LEU A 139 -17.22 18.12 26.41
C LEU A 139 -16.69 16.97 27.27
N LEU A 140 -16.36 17.30 28.52
CA LEU A 140 -16.51 16.38 29.64
C LEU A 140 -17.93 16.55 30.21
N ALA A 141 -18.95 16.03 29.55
CA ALA A 141 -20.25 15.77 30.18
C ALA A 141 -21.08 14.82 29.31
N LEU A 142 -21.64 13.81 29.98
CA LEU A 142 -22.64 12.83 29.51
C LEU A 142 -22.06 11.62 28.77
N GLY A 143 -21.82 10.57 29.58
CA GLY A 143 -21.25 9.30 29.18
C GLY A 143 -21.98 8.61 28.04
N TRP A 144 -21.32 8.60 26.88
CA TRP A 144 -21.64 7.74 25.75
C TRP A 144 -20.40 6.90 25.45
N TRP A 145 -20.40 5.65 25.92
CA TRP A 145 -19.49 4.62 25.43
C TRP A 145 -20.03 4.18 24.06
N GLY A 146 -19.72 4.94 23.02
CA GLY A 146 -20.25 4.74 21.67
C GLY A 146 -19.13 4.64 20.67
N ALA A 147 -18.77 3.41 20.32
CA ALA A 147 -18.08 2.97 19.11
C ALA A 147 -17.07 3.97 18.49
N VAL A 148 -15.78 3.72 18.72
CA VAL A 148 -14.74 4.10 17.76
C VAL A 148 -15.08 3.36 16.46
N GLN A 149 -15.81 4.01 15.55
CA GLN A 149 -15.96 3.48 14.20
C GLN A 149 -14.56 3.48 13.58
N ALA A 150 -14.14 2.32 13.07
CA ALA A 150 -13.09 2.28 12.08
C ALA A 150 -13.55 3.20 10.95
N ALA A 151 -12.95 4.39 10.85
CA ALA A 151 -13.27 5.33 9.79
C ALA A 151 -12.90 4.68 8.45
N GLY A 152 -13.88 4.00 7.84
CA GLY A 152 -13.82 3.58 6.46
C GLY A 152 -13.75 4.83 5.59
N PHE A 153 -13.11 4.70 4.42
CA PHE A 153 -13.13 5.77 3.43
C PHE A 153 -14.58 5.96 2.94
N ASP A 154 -15.18 7.11 3.22
CA ASP A 154 -16.50 7.46 2.69
C ASP A 154 -16.38 7.84 1.21
N THR A 155 -16.49 6.82 0.37
CA THR A 155 -16.46 6.95 -1.08
C THR A 155 -17.49 7.95 -1.61
N LEU A 156 -18.70 8.01 -1.03
CA LEU A 156 -19.77 8.86 -1.55
C LEU A 156 -19.45 10.34 -1.32
N ALA A 157 -19.06 10.69 -0.09
CA ALA A 157 -18.63 12.04 0.25
C ALA A 157 -17.40 12.47 -0.56
N ALA A 158 -16.41 11.57 -0.69
CA ALA A 158 -15.23 11.82 -1.50
C ALA A 158 -15.57 12.07 -2.98
N CYS A 159 -16.48 11.29 -3.56
CA CYS A 159 -16.95 11.47 -4.94
C CYS A 159 -17.69 12.79 -5.15
N GLN A 160 -18.52 13.23 -4.21
CA GLN A 160 -19.19 14.52 -4.28
C GLN A 160 -18.19 15.69 -4.21
N ALA A 161 -17.25 15.64 -3.26
CA ALA A 161 -16.19 16.63 -3.13
C ALA A 161 -15.29 16.67 -4.38
N TRP A 162 -14.95 15.50 -4.94
CA TRP A 162 -14.15 15.40 -6.15
C TRP A 162 -14.81 16.14 -7.31
N ARG A 163 -16.12 15.94 -7.53
CA ARG A 163 -16.86 16.62 -8.61
C ARG A 163 -16.78 18.14 -8.52
N GLN A 164 -16.80 18.70 -7.31
CA GLN A 164 -16.83 20.15 -7.05
C GLN A 164 -15.43 20.78 -7.00
N SER A 165 -14.39 19.98 -6.75
CA SER A 165 -13.01 20.44 -6.63
C SER A 165 -12.32 20.71 -7.98
N ARG A 166 -11.24 21.50 -7.94
CA ARG A 166 -10.35 21.80 -9.07
C ARG A 166 -8.88 21.74 -8.62
N GLY A 167 -7.95 21.73 -9.57
CA GLY A 167 -6.51 21.79 -9.29
C GLY A 167 -6.03 20.62 -8.42
N LEU A 168 -5.16 20.92 -7.44
CA LEU A 168 -4.52 19.91 -6.58
C LEU A 168 -5.52 19.12 -5.74
N ALA A 169 -6.50 19.79 -5.13
CA ALA A 169 -7.52 19.14 -4.31
C ALA A 169 -8.32 18.09 -5.10
N ARG A 170 -8.59 18.35 -6.39
CA ARG A 170 -9.26 17.37 -7.27
C ARG A 170 -8.40 16.14 -7.52
N LEU A 171 -7.10 16.32 -7.66
CA LEU A 171 -6.17 15.22 -7.91
C LEU A 171 -5.97 14.36 -6.65
N GLU A 172 -5.89 14.97 -5.47
CA GLU A 172 -5.78 14.23 -4.19
C GLU A 172 -7.03 13.40 -3.91
N LEU A 173 -8.21 13.96 -4.17
CA LEU A 173 -9.48 13.23 -4.06
C LEU A 173 -9.58 12.12 -5.11
N ALA A 174 -9.14 12.36 -6.35
CA ALA A 174 -9.07 11.33 -7.40
C ALA A 174 -8.22 10.15 -6.95
N ASN A 175 -7.01 10.42 -6.44
CA ASN A 175 -6.12 9.37 -5.96
C ASN A 175 -6.73 8.60 -4.78
N SER A 176 -7.35 9.31 -3.83
CA SER A 176 -8.00 8.67 -2.68
C SER A 176 -9.17 7.78 -3.09
N ILE A 177 -10.02 8.24 -4.01
CA ILE A 177 -11.15 7.46 -4.56
C ILE A 177 -10.63 6.26 -5.36
N GLY A 178 -9.75 6.51 -6.33
CA GLY A 178 -9.22 5.45 -7.18
C GLY A 178 -8.50 4.39 -6.37
N ALA A 179 -7.78 4.77 -5.32
CA ALA A 179 -7.09 3.83 -4.46
C ALA A 179 -8.06 3.06 -3.53
N ALA A 180 -9.10 3.70 -2.98
CA ALA A 180 -10.16 2.99 -2.26
C ALA A 180 -10.89 1.98 -3.18
N HIS A 181 -11.13 2.34 -4.44
CA HIS A 181 -11.80 1.46 -5.41
C HIS A 181 -10.88 0.39 -6.00
N ALA A 182 -9.60 0.67 -6.22
CA ALA A 182 -8.61 -0.31 -6.66
C ALA A 182 -8.41 -1.40 -5.59
N LEU A 183 -8.45 -1.02 -4.31
CA LEU A 183 -8.44 -1.97 -3.19
C LEU A 183 -9.69 -2.85 -3.16
N THR A 184 -10.86 -2.32 -3.54
CA THR A 184 -12.10 -3.10 -3.65
C THR A 184 -12.29 -3.81 -5.00
N LYS A 185 -11.42 -3.55 -5.98
CA LYS A 185 -11.39 -4.17 -7.33
C LYS A 185 -12.70 -4.10 -8.13
N ARG A 186 -13.63 -3.19 -7.79
CA ARG A 186 -14.93 -3.09 -8.49
C ARG A 186 -14.84 -2.47 -9.88
N HIS A 187 -13.78 -1.73 -10.17
CA HIS A 187 -13.58 -1.09 -11.47
C HIS A 187 -12.14 -1.29 -11.96
N PRO A 188 -11.93 -1.69 -13.23
CA PRO A 188 -10.62 -1.65 -13.85
C PRO A 188 -10.27 -0.20 -14.18
N PHE A 189 -9.27 0.36 -13.49
CA PHE A 189 -8.74 1.70 -13.76
C PHE A 189 -7.57 1.61 -14.77
N GLN A 190 -7.61 2.44 -15.79
CA GLN A 190 -6.49 2.81 -16.64
C GLN A 190 -5.71 3.96 -15.96
N ASP A 191 -4.40 3.94 -16.11
CA ASP A 191 -3.54 4.98 -15.56
C ASP A 191 -3.47 6.15 -16.55
N SER A 192 -3.47 7.39 -16.04
CA SER A 192 -3.18 8.55 -16.88
C SER A 192 -1.71 8.58 -17.28
N THR A 193 -1.42 9.14 -18.46
CA THR A 193 -0.06 9.38 -18.93
C THR A 193 0.65 10.40 -18.03
N ALA A 194 1.95 10.17 -17.81
CA ALA A 194 2.76 10.85 -16.80
C ALA A 194 3.18 12.29 -17.16
N GLU A 195 2.29 13.10 -17.72
CA GLU A 195 2.59 14.50 -18.05
C GLU A 195 2.54 15.43 -16.84
N LYS A 196 1.82 15.06 -15.76
CA LYS A 196 1.74 15.83 -14.49
C LYS A 196 1.72 14.94 -13.23
N PRO A 197 2.37 15.34 -12.13
CA PRO A 197 2.85 14.42 -11.09
C PRO A 197 1.81 13.92 -10.06
N LEU A 198 0.51 13.84 -10.39
CA LEU A 198 -0.49 13.48 -9.35
C LEU A 198 -1.74 12.76 -9.82
N ALA A 199 -1.87 12.35 -11.09
CA ALA A 199 -2.99 11.51 -11.52
C ALA A 199 -2.55 10.04 -11.54
N LEU A 200 -2.77 9.31 -10.44
CA LEU A 200 -2.51 7.86 -10.40
C LEU A 200 -3.57 7.08 -11.19
N TYR A 201 -4.74 7.67 -11.37
CA TYR A 201 -5.89 7.06 -12.04
C TYR A 201 -6.47 8.02 -13.06
N ASP A 202 -6.96 7.48 -14.17
CA ASP A 202 -7.62 8.28 -15.19
C ASP A 202 -8.88 8.96 -14.63
N PRO A 203 -9.09 10.27 -14.88
CA PRO A 203 -10.30 10.97 -14.45
C PRO A 203 -11.60 10.32 -14.91
N GLY A 204 -11.61 9.66 -16.08
CA GLY A 204 -12.74 8.91 -16.60
C GLY A 204 -13.06 7.67 -15.76
N ASP A 205 -12.05 7.02 -15.20
CA ASP A 205 -12.26 5.88 -14.31
C ASP A 205 -12.69 6.30 -12.90
N ILE A 206 -12.17 7.43 -12.40
CA ILE A 206 -12.71 8.05 -11.17
C ILE A 206 -14.19 8.41 -11.36
N ALA A 207 -14.56 8.99 -12.50
CA ALA A 207 -15.95 9.28 -12.80
C ALA A 207 -16.82 8.01 -12.86
N ARG A 208 -16.30 6.91 -13.43
CA ARG A 208 -16.97 5.61 -13.46
C ARG A 208 -17.18 5.05 -12.04
N ALA A 209 -16.16 5.14 -11.20
CA ALA A 209 -16.19 4.68 -9.82
C ALA A 209 -17.17 5.46 -8.94
N CYS A 210 -17.29 6.75 -9.20
CA CYS A 210 -18.26 7.63 -8.54
C CYS A 210 -19.70 7.51 -9.07
N GLY A 211 -19.96 6.59 -10.00
CA GLY A 211 -21.19 6.54 -10.79
C GLY A 211 -21.30 7.73 -11.75
N ARG A 212 -21.75 7.50 -12.99
CA ARG A 212 -22.18 8.63 -13.82
C ARG A 212 -23.38 9.32 -13.15
N PRO A 213 -23.56 10.65 -13.28
CA PRO A 213 -24.86 11.26 -12.97
C PRO A 213 -25.97 10.58 -13.78
#